data_AF-A0A4W6G1V7-F1
#
_entry.id   AF-A0A4W6G1V7-F1
#
_cell.length_a   1.000
_cell.length_b   1.000
_cell.length_c   1.000
_cell.angle_alpha   90.00
_cell.angle_beta   90.00
_cell.angle_gamma   90.00
#
_symmetry.space_group_name_H-M   'P 1'
#
loop_
_entity.id
_entity.type
_entity.pdbx_description
1 polymer ?
#
loop_
_entity_poly.entity_id
_entity_poly.type
_entity_poly.pdbx_seq_one_letter_code
_entity_poly.pdbx_strand_id
1 'polypeptide(L)'
;MLLGAEDDREERPALVPSLFPLNPPTLYFSTASEKVELLPAEQRRLLKWKMSTVTPNVVKHTIARSHFRVTKKSHDWLGCWGHHMKSPGFKALGEHQKLNHFPGTFQIGRKDRLWRNLSKMQVRFGKQEFSFFPRTFVLPQDIKLLRKAWEDGGSRQKWIIKPPASARGIGIQVIHKWSQMPRKRPLLVQKYLHKPYLISGNKIYIFTDGLVRFASCKYSSSMKTLSNKFMHLTNYSVNKKNSEYQSNSDDKACQGHKWALKALWQYLGSKGINTTLIWEKIKDIVIKTIIASEPYVNSLLKMHVRTPYSCHELFGFDIMLDEKLKPWILEVNISPSLHSNTALDVSIKGQMIRDLLNLAGFRIPQREHAVAPCSSASSSTSSLCGGNRERTKPDLSADEKVKRAFYLAQRYVDQEFLSTVLDILTPEDVRVLAESEDEMNRKGEFERVFPSASSSRYLRFFECPRYLTILLDQWEQRYWNNRTKGISLLRTLCQKGVHLGTSDPAHIVRNCGNKLHCLNK
;
A
#
# COMPACT_ATOMS: atom_id res chain seq x y z
N MET A 1 17.74 -28.66 34.86
CA MET A 1 16.71 -29.59 34.25
C MET A 1 15.29 -29.07 34.53
N LEU A 2 14.95 -27.85 33.90
CA LEU A 2 13.53 -27.42 33.85
C LEU A 2 12.92 -27.76 32.49
N LEU A 3 12.79 -29.04 32.16
CA LEU A 3 11.84 -29.78 31.30
C LEU A 3 10.39 -29.41 31.66
N GLY A 4 9.74 -28.40 30.85
CA GLY A 4 8.42 -28.73 30.24
C GLY A 4 7.45 -27.56 30.42
N ALA A 5 7.69 -26.36 29.77
CA ALA A 5 6.41 -25.65 29.51
C ALA A 5 5.86 -26.05 28.13
N GLU A 6 5.39 -27.28 27.93
CA GLU A 6 4.52 -27.61 26.77
C GLU A 6 4.01 -26.34 26.08
N ASP A 7 4.79 -25.70 25.12
CA ASP A 7 4.50 -24.67 24.11
C ASP A 7 3.03 -24.72 23.67
N ASP A 8 2.01 -24.40 24.57
CA ASP A 8 0.56 -24.25 24.30
C ASP A 8 0.31 -23.31 23.13
N ARG A 9 1.35 -23.01 22.26
CA ARG A 9 1.03 -22.10 21.15
C ARG A 9 0.32 -22.85 20.01
N GLU A 10 -0.73 -22.24 19.51
CA GLU A 10 -1.46 -22.81 18.36
C GLU A 10 -0.54 -23.00 17.15
N GLU A 11 -0.44 -24.30 16.77
CA GLU A 11 0.41 -24.60 15.59
C GLU A 11 -0.34 -24.26 14.29
N ARG A 12 0.40 -23.52 13.37
CA ARG A 12 -0.16 -23.15 12.05
C ARG A 12 0.66 -23.79 10.93
N PRO A 13 -0.08 -24.09 9.81
CA PRO A 13 0.68 -24.66 8.67
C PRO A 13 1.68 -23.63 8.09
N ALA A 14 2.83 -24.17 7.60
CA ALA A 14 3.87 -23.28 7.02
C ALA A 14 3.44 -22.77 5.64
N LEU A 15 2.52 -23.59 4.99
CA LEU A 15 2.03 -23.16 3.67
C LEU A 15 0.50 -23.01 3.71
N VAL A 16 0.12 -21.91 3.10
CA VAL A 16 -1.33 -21.69 2.97
C VAL A 16 -1.74 -21.99 1.53
N PRO A 17 -2.64 -23.10 1.42
CA PRO A 17 -3.04 -23.47 0.05
C PRO A 17 -3.95 -22.40 -0.58
N SER A 18 -3.78 -22.36 -1.92
CA SER A 18 -4.70 -21.44 -2.65
C SER A 18 -6.14 -22.01 -2.62
N LEU A 19 -7.06 -21.03 -2.62
CA LEU A 19 -8.46 -21.46 -2.78
C LEU A 19 -8.69 -22.14 -4.13
N PHE A 20 -7.78 -21.92 -5.04
CA PHE A 20 -8.04 -22.37 -6.43
C PHE A 20 -6.97 -23.41 -6.81
N PRO A 21 -7.35 -24.60 -7.34
CA PRO A 21 -6.43 -25.69 -7.70
C PRO A 21 -5.37 -25.25 -8.72
N LEU A 22 -4.18 -25.88 -8.58
CA LEU A 22 -3.07 -25.69 -9.54
C LEU A 22 -2.46 -24.30 -9.38
N ASN A 23 -2.93 -23.59 -8.30
CA ASN A 23 -2.22 -22.36 -7.91
C ASN A 23 -1.29 -22.65 -6.73
N PRO A 24 -0.10 -22.09 -6.86
CA PRO A 24 0.88 -22.42 -5.81
C PRO A 24 0.46 -21.83 -4.44
N PRO A 25 0.81 -22.58 -3.35
CA PRO A 25 0.54 -22.06 -2.00
C PRO A 25 1.49 -20.91 -1.65
N THR A 26 1.11 -20.19 -0.56
CA THR A 26 1.99 -19.12 -0.06
C THR A 26 2.47 -19.46 1.36
N LEU A 27 3.53 -18.72 1.70
CA LEU A 27 4.10 -18.96 3.04
C LEU A 27 3.23 -18.25 4.10
N TYR A 28 3.26 -18.89 5.29
CA TYR A 28 2.50 -18.27 6.39
C TYR A 28 3.47 -17.61 7.37
N PHE A 29 3.16 -16.35 7.72
CA PHE A 29 3.95 -15.63 8.75
C PHE A 29 3.11 -15.50 10.03
N SER A 30 3.79 -15.76 11.20
CA SER A 30 2.99 -15.85 12.42
C SER A 30 3.38 -14.73 13.39
N THR A 31 2.52 -14.56 14.39
CA THR A 31 2.89 -13.70 15.53
C THR A 31 3.54 -14.55 16.63
N ALA A 32 3.87 -13.84 17.76
CA ALA A 32 4.59 -14.53 18.87
C ALA A 32 3.70 -15.57 19.54
N SER A 33 2.42 -15.46 19.32
CA SER A 33 1.50 -16.39 20.02
C SER A 33 1.29 -17.68 19.22
N GLU A 34 1.90 -17.73 18.01
CA GLU A 34 1.67 -18.93 17.16
C GLU A 34 3.02 -19.61 16.86
N LYS A 35 2.83 -20.91 16.63
CA LYS A 35 4.01 -21.66 16.12
C LYS A 35 3.73 -22.16 14.70
N VAL A 36 4.88 -22.00 13.80
CA VAL A 36 4.67 -22.40 12.39
C VAL A 36 5.31 -23.78 12.16
N GLU A 37 4.47 -24.67 11.53
CA GLU A 37 4.97 -26.01 11.16
C GLU A 37 6.28 -25.93 10.38
N LEU A 38 7.14 -26.93 10.65
CA LEU A 38 8.44 -26.96 9.95
C LEU A 38 8.28 -27.60 8.56
N LEU A 39 8.87 -26.82 7.58
CA LEU A 39 8.83 -27.39 6.20
C LEU A 39 9.92 -28.45 6.03
N PRO A 40 9.74 -29.37 5.03
CA PRO A 40 10.83 -30.30 4.71
C PRO A 40 12.15 -29.56 4.43
N ALA A 41 13.27 -30.26 4.66
CA ALA A 41 14.62 -29.63 4.63
C ALA A 41 14.90 -29.00 3.27
N GLU A 42 14.44 -29.65 2.19
CA GLU A 42 14.73 -29.13 0.82
C GLU A 42 14.01 -27.79 0.58
N GLN A 43 12.84 -27.65 1.10
CA GLN A 43 12.11 -26.37 0.94
C GLN A 43 12.62 -25.32 1.93
N ARG A 44 12.94 -25.77 3.08
CA ARG A 44 13.43 -24.83 4.11
C ARG A 44 14.75 -24.18 3.69
N ARG A 45 15.55 -24.90 2.90
CA ARG A 45 16.85 -24.33 2.45
C ARG A 45 16.64 -23.14 1.51
N LEU A 46 15.42 -23.07 1.04
CA LEU A 46 15.18 -21.96 0.08
C LEU A 46 14.65 -20.72 0.80
N LEU A 47 14.30 -20.87 2.04
CA LEU A 47 13.78 -19.71 2.78
C LEU A 47 14.93 -18.83 3.28
N LYS A 48 15.28 -17.94 2.40
CA LYS A 48 16.41 -17.04 2.73
C LYS A 48 15.93 -15.59 2.67
N TRP A 49 16.37 -14.86 3.69
CA TRP A 49 16.02 -13.43 3.76
C TRP A 49 17.28 -12.56 3.63
N LYS A 50 17.15 -11.48 2.75
CA LYS A 50 18.28 -10.53 2.65
C LYS A 50 18.14 -9.44 3.73
N MET A 51 19.15 -9.42 4.63
CA MET A 51 19.05 -8.47 5.75
C MET A 51 19.55 -7.09 5.32
N SER A 52 18.78 -6.08 5.72
CA SER A 52 19.17 -4.67 5.50
C SER A 52 19.31 -3.95 6.85
N THR A 53 20.04 -2.90 6.84
CA THR A 53 20.26 -2.18 8.13
C THR A 53 18.96 -1.53 8.61
N VAL A 54 17.98 -1.46 7.77
CA VAL A 54 16.77 -0.72 8.17
C VAL A 54 15.68 -1.73 8.51
N THR A 55 16.09 -3.03 8.49
CA THR A 55 15.06 -4.03 8.81
C THR A 55 14.73 -3.95 10.31
N PRO A 56 13.39 -3.73 10.61
CA PRO A 56 13.01 -3.57 12.02
C PRO A 56 12.94 -4.92 12.76
N ASN A 57 13.07 -4.82 14.11
CA ASN A 57 13.08 -6.06 14.93
C ASN A 57 11.79 -6.86 14.76
N VAL A 58 10.71 -6.12 14.69
CA VAL A 58 9.43 -6.87 14.56
C VAL A 58 9.44 -7.71 13.27
N VAL A 59 10.03 -7.23 12.20
CA VAL A 59 10.11 -8.03 10.95
C VAL A 59 11.11 -9.18 11.16
N LYS A 60 12.23 -8.87 11.86
CA LYS A 60 13.23 -9.94 12.10
C LYS A 60 12.60 -11.10 12.89
N HIS A 61 11.83 -10.67 13.88
CA HIS A 61 11.23 -11.74 14.71
C HIS A 61 10.18 -12.51 13.90
N THR A 62 9.38 -11.81 13.07
CA THR A 62 8.34 -12.47 12.27
C THR A 62 8.96 -13.45 11.27
N ILE A 63 10.06 -13.04 10.64
CA ILE A 63 10.60 -13.97 9.61
C ILE A 63 11.32 -15.13 10.32
N ALA A 64 11.96 -14.88 11.50
CA ALA A 64 12.60 -16.01 12.23
C ALA A 64 11.55 -17.03 12.64
N ARG A 65 10.38 -16.61 13.04
CA ARG A 65 9.33 -17.54 13.48
C ARG A 65 8.77 -18.35 12.30
N SER A 66 9.08 -17.83 11.12
CA SER A 66 8.56 -18.55 9.94
C SER A 66 9.69 -19.30 9.24
N HIS A 67 10.82 -19.44 9.99
CA HIS A 67 11.94 -20.34 9.66
C HIS A 67 12.80 -19.79 8.53
N PHE A 68 12.78 -18.45 8.24
CA PHE A 68 13.71 -17.86 7.26
C PHE A 68 15.12 -17.76 7.89
N ARG A 69 16.09 -18.00 6.94
CA ARG A 69 17.50 -17.75 7.36
C ARG A 69 18.06 -16.52 6.64
N VAL A 70 18.94 -15.93 7.35
CA VAL A 70 19.51 -14.71 6.74
C VAL A 70 20.62 -15.13 5.76
N THR A 71 20.70 -14.41 4.65
CA THR A 71 21.75 -14.73 3.66
C THR A 71 22.50 -13.44 3.30
N LYS A 72 23.80 -13.63 3.04
CA LYS A 72 24.62 -12.47 2.61
C LYS A 72 24.81 -12.49 1.09
N LYS A 73 24.29 -13.57 0.54
CA LYS A 73 24.43 -13.63 -0.92
C LYS A 73 23.46 -12.66 -1.61
N SER A 74 23.95 -12.04 -2.65
CA SER A 74 23.23 -10.90 -3.26
C SER A 74 22.05 -11.39 -4.12
N HIS A 75 21.99 -12.68 -4.46
CA HIS A 75 20.92 -13.04 -5.43
C HIS A 75 20.10 -14.20 -4.88
N ASP A 76 20.49 -14.80 -3.76
CA ASP A 76 19.82 -16.01 -3.24
C ASP A 76 18.98 -15.63 -2.01
N TRP A 77 17.73 -15.02 -2.32
CA TRP A 77 16.83 -14.64 -1.21
C TRP A 77 15.40 -14.49 -1.74
N LEU A 78 14.45 -14.62 -0.79
CA LEU A 78 13.03 -14.55 -1.18
C LEU A 78 12.46 -13.18 -0.80
N GLY A 79 12.95 -12.68 0.25
CA GLY A 79 12.36 -11.41 0.70
C GLY A 79 13.43 -10.48 1.28
N CYS A 80 13.06 -9.17 1.19
CA CYS A 80 13.95 -8.14 1.78
C CYS A 80 13.09 -6.96 2.26
N TRP A 81 13.32 -6.69 3.54
CA TRP A 81 12.88 -5.37 4.03
C TRP A 81 14.07 -4.39 4.02
N GLY A 82 14.01 -3.51 2.91
CA GLY A 82 15.28 -2.77 2.74
C GLY A 82 15.00 -1.31 2.39
N HIS A 83 16.22 -0.60 2.17
CA HIS A 83 16.10 0.83 1.77
C HIS A 83 15.41 0.94 0.41
N HIS A 84 14.73 2.12 0.40
CA HIS A 84 14.23 2.41 -0.97
C HIS A 84 15.40 2.59 -1.95
N MET A 85 15.20 2.05 -3.16
CA MET A 85 16.31 2.21 -4.13
C MET A 85 15.85 3.05 -5.32
N LYS A 86 16.86 3.53 -6.06
CA LYS A 86 16.47 4.23 -7.30
C LYS A 86 15.78 3.29 -8.28
N SER A 87 15.02 3.86 -9.20
CA SER A 87 14.09 3.06 -10.03
C SER A 87 14.86 2.01 -10.86
N PRO A 88 16.04 2.31 -11.45
CA PRO A 88 16.73 1.29 -12.26
C PRO A 88 17.21 0.12 -11.41
N GLY A 89 17.42 0.37 -10.17
CA GLY A 89 17.86 -0.72 -9.26
C GLY A 89 16.83 -1.86 -9.18
N PHE A 90 15.59 -1.61 -9.39
CA PHE A 90 14.53 -2.64 -9.26
C PHE A 90 14.68 -3.70 -10.35
N LYS A 91 15.44 -3.39 -11.46
CA LYS A 91 15.62 -4.38 -12.55
C LYS A 91 16.43 -5.58 -12.08
N ALA A 92 17.10 -5.34 -10.95
CA ALA A 92 18.00 -6.43 -10.49
C ALA A 92 17.20 -7.46 -9.69
N LEU A 93 15.96 -7.14 -9.37
CA LEU A 93 15.18 -8.11 -8.56
C LEU A 93 14.79 -9.32 -9.41
N GLY A 94 15.08 -10.54 -8.75
CA GLY A 94 14.58 -11.76 -9.42
C GLY A 94 13.05 -11.86 -9.34
N GLU A 95 12.44 -12.68 -10.16
CA GLU A 95 10.96 -12.76 -10.30
C GLU A 95 10.33 -13.37 -9.03
N HIS A 96 11.20 -14.10 -8.30
CA HIS A 96 10.62 -14.74 -7.09
C HIS A 96 10.92 -13.89 -5.84
N GLN A 97 11.74 -12.78 -6.04
CA GLN A 97 12.15 -11.96 -4.90
C GLN A 97 11.14 -10.84 -4.65
N LYS A 98 11.06 -10.56 -3.39
CA LYS A 98 10.14 -9.45 -3.05
C LYS A 98 10.86 -8.41 -2.21
N LEU A 99 10.57 -7.17 -2.62
CA LEU A 99 11.10 -6.02 -1.88
C LEU A 99 9.93 -5.15 -1.40
N ASN A 100 10.10 -4.54 -0.23
CA ASN A 100 8.97 -3.80 0.38
C ASN A 100 8.91 -2.35 -0.13
N HIS A 101 9.16 -2.19 -1.50
CA HIS A 101 9.00 -0.84 -2.07
C HIS A 101 8.63 -0.97 -3.55
N PHE A 102 7.84 0.08 -3.91
CA PHE A 102 7.66 0.28 -5.36
C PHE A 102 8.58 1.39 -5.88
N PRO A 103 9.02 1.22 -7.17
CA PRO A 103 9.71 2.39 -7.74
C PRO A 103 8.77 3.60 -7.88
N GLY A 104 9.34 4.81 -7.47
CA GLY A 104 8.57 6.06 -7.74
C GLY A 104 7.67 6.43 -6.56
N THR A 105 7.74 5.59 -5.46
CA THR A 105 6.82 5.89 -4.34
C THR A 105 7.20 7.20 -3.64
N PHE A 106 8.29 7.89 -4.11
CA PHE A 106 8.59 9.23 -3.58
C PHE A 106 7.58 10.25 -4.11
N GLN A 107 6.87 9.82 -5.22
CA GLN A 107 5.80 10.72 -5.72
C GLN A 107 4.69 10.86 -4.66
N ILE A 108 4.71 9.88 -3.82
CA ILE A 108 3.69 9.91 -2.75
C ILE A 108 4.33 10.37 -1.43
N GLY A 109 5.51 9.97 -1.13
CA GLY A 109 6.14 10.15 0.20
C GLY A 109 6.78 11.53 0.35
N ARG A 110 7.29 12.14 -0.83
CA ARG A 110 7.88 13.49 -0.68
C ARG A 110 6.78 14.56 -0.66
N LYS A 111 6.87 15.44 0.31
CA LYS A 111 5.75 16.38 0.59
C LYS A 111 5.49 17.29 -0.62
N ASP A 112 6.59 17.78 -1.28
CA ASP A 112 6.33 18.69 -2.42
C ASP A 112 5.67 17.95 -3.58
N ARG A 113 6.09 16.66 -3.83
CA ARG A 113 5.47 15.91 -4.95
C ARG A 113 4.03 15.54 -4.62
N LEU A 114 3.85 15.08 -3.37
CA LEU A 114 2.47 14.73 -2.96
C LEU A 114 1.53 15.92 -3.19
N TRP A 115 1.95 17.06 -2.82
CA TRP A 115 1.03 18.22 -2.92
C TRP A 115 0.86 18.65 -4.37
N ARG A 116 1.88 18.59 -5.11
CA ARG A 116 1.68 18.94 -6.54
C ARG A 116 0.68 17.98 -7.21
N ASN A 117 0.85 16.71 -6.84
CA ASN A 117 -0.07 15.75 -7.48
C ASN A 117 -1.52 15.98 -7.03
N LEU A 118 -1.75 16.25 -5.75
CA LEU A 118 -3.14 16.50 -5.27
C LEU A 118 -3.69 17.81 -5.83
N SER A 119 -2.81 18.82 -5.85
CA SER A 119 -3.27 20.11 -6.43
C SER A 119 -3.69 19.93 -7.90
N LYS A 120 -2.89 19.11 -8.59
CA LYS A 120 -3.27 18.87 -10.00
C LYS A 120 -4.65 18.19 -10.09
N MET A 121 -4.87 17.27 -9.20
CA MET A 121 -6.19 16.58 -9.22
C MET A 121 -7.31 17.56 -8.83
N GLN A 122 -7.08 18.44 -7.81
CA GLN A 122 -8.11 19.43 -7.42
C GLN A 122 -8.44 20.37 -8.58
N VAL A 123 -7.40 20.82 -9.36
CA VAL A 123 -7.67 21.71 -10.52
C VAL A 123 -8.53 20.96 -11.55
N ARG A 124 -8.28 19.73 -11.65
CA ARG A 124 -8.97 18.98 -12.72
C ARG A 124 -10.39 18.59 -12.26
N PHE A 125 -10.55 18.23 -11.00
CA PHE A 125 -11.85 17.60 -10.65
C PHE A 125 -12.59 18.49 -9.66
N GLY A 126 -11.94 19.57 -9.19
CA GLY A 126 -12.68 20.58 -8.40
C GLY A 126 -12.43 20.37 -6.89
N LYS A 127 -12.79 21.31 -6.13
CA LYS A 127 -12.54 21.37 -4.66
C LYS A 127 -13.50 20.42 -3.92
N GLN A 128 -14.64 20.21 -4.56
CA GLN A 128 -15.59 19.32 -3.85
C GLN A 128 -15.03 17.90 -3.72
N GLU A 129 -14.12 17.58 -4.68
CA GLU A 129 -13.61 16.19 -4.67
C GLU A 129 -12.26 16.10 -3.94
N PHE A 130 -11.45 17.20 -4.04
CA PHE A 130 -10.08 17.10 -3.51
C PHE A 130 -9.82 18.25 -2.55
N SER A 131 -10.81 18.39 -1.52
CA SER A 131 -10.62 19.43 -0.48
C SER A 131 -10.32 18.76 0.86
N PHE A 132 -9.27 17.95 0.79
CA PHE A 132 -8.98 17.25 2.06
C PHE A 132 -7.49 17.40 2.39
N PHE A 133 -6.89 18.42 1.78
CA PHE A 133 -5.50 18.77 2.15
C PHE A 133 -5.38 20.30 2.24
N PRO A 134 -4.55 20.77 3.22
CA PRO A 134 -4.46 22.22 3.44
C PRO A 134 -3.79 22.94 2.26
N ARG A 135 -4.29 24.15 2.13
CA ARG A 135 -3.62 24.95 1.08
C ARG A 135 -2.10 25.00 1.30
N THR A 136 -1.40 24.62 0.15
CA THR A 136 0.06 24.46 0.32
C THR A 136 0.79 25.13 -0.85
N PHE A 137 1.95 25.70 -0.55
CA PHE A 137 2.79 26.33 -1.58
C PHE A 137 4.20 25.74 -1.56
N VAL A 138 4.64 25.38 -2.82
CA VAL A 138 6.00 24.81 -2.93
C VAL A 138 6.97 25.91 -3.40
N LEU A 139 7.93 26.28 -2.61
CA LEU A 139 8.92 27.32 -2.96
C LEU A 139 10.19 26.68 -3.52
N PRO A 140 10.71 27.58 -4.40
CA PRO A 140 10.45 29.01 -4.69
C PRO A 140 9.41 29.17 -5.80
N GLN A 141 8.85 28.17 -6.33
CA GLN A 141 7.99 28.27 -7.54
C GLN A 141 6.67 28.97 -7.20
N ASP A 142 6.22 28.84 -5.93
CA ASP A 142 4.87 29.37 -5.65
C ASP A 142 4.98 30.62 -4.76
N ILE A 143 6.09 31.32 -4.76
CA ILE A 143 6.28 32.41 -3.77
C ILE A 143 5.29 33.54 -4.09
N LYS A 144 5.04 33.79 -5.37
CA LYS A 144 4.10 34.90 -5.68
C LYS A 144 2.69 34.54 -5.23
N LEU A 145 2.35 33.29 -5.46
CA LEU A 145 1.01 32.86 -4.99
C LEU A 145 0.93 32.89 -3.45
N LEU A 146 2.04 32.50 -2.85
CA LEU A 146 2.05 32.55 -1.37
C LEU A 146 1.90 33.99 -0.87
N ARG A 147 2.52 34.94 -1.58
CA ARG A 147 2.43 36.34 -1.12
C ARG A 147 0.98 36.85 -1.22
N LYS A 148 0.43 36.44 -2.29
CA LYS A 148 -0.97 36.87 -2.43
C LYS A 148 -1.85 36.25 -1.33
N ALA A 149 -1.72 35.02 -1.17
CA ALA A 149 -2.51 34.35 -0.11
C ALA A 149 -2.20 34.92 1.27
N TRP A 150 -0.93 35.19 1.48
CA TRP A 150 -0.51 35.76 2.80
C TRP A 150 -1.21 37.10 3.04
N GLU A 151 -1.32 37.94 1.96
CA GLU A 151 -1.95 39.27 2.12
C GLU A 151 -3.46 39.13 2.31
N ASP A 152 -4.01 38.09 1.72
CA ASP A 152 -5.47 37.92 1.83
C ASP A 152 -5.84 37.36 3.21
N GLY A 153 -5.02 36.62 3.83
CA GLY A 153 -5.30 35.82 5.04
C GLY A 153 -5.21 36.69 6.31
N GLY A 154 -4.73 37.98 6.18
CA GLY A 154 -4.66 38.90 7.33
C GLY A 154 -3.60 38.47 8.35
N SER A 155 -3.45 39.21 9.50
CA SER A 155 -2.33 39.09 10.47
C SER A 155 -2.56 37.91 11.43
N ARG A 156 -3.74 37.25 11.40
CA ARG A 156 -4.01 36.17 12.39
C ARG A 156 -3.83 34.81 11.74
N GLN A 157 -3.55 34.78 10.40
CA GLN A 157 -3.37 33.49 9.71
C GLN A 157 -1.98 32.90 10.04
N LYS A 158 -2.03 31.59 10.37
CA LYS A 158 -0.76 30.90 10.70
C LYS A 158 -0.38 29.91 9.59
N TRP A 159 0.89 29.76 9.51
CA TRP A 159 1.42 28.85 8.46
C TRP A 159 2.44 27.90 9.09
N ILE A 160 2.47 26.71 8.48
CA ILE A 160 3.51 25.76 8.93
C ILE A 160 4.50 25.49 7.79
N ILE A 161 5.83 25.60 8.20
CA ILE A 161 6.90 25.38 7.21
C ILE A 161 7.49 23.99 7.44
N LYS A 162 7.62 23.38 6.22
CA LYS A 162 8.19 22.01 6.31
C LYS A 162 9.24 21.82 5.20
N PRO A 163 10.28 21.03 5.60
CA PRO A 163 11.19 20.64 4.52
C PRO A 163 10.61 19.53 3.64
N PRO A 164 10.93 19.52 2.32
CA PRO A 164 10.27 18.59 1.38
C PRO A 164 10.64 17.13 1.67
N ALA A 165 11.88 16.85 2.14
CA ALA A 165 12.27 15.42 2.27
C ALA A 165 12.77 15.15 3.68
N SER A 166 12.18 15.87 4.70
CA SER A 166 12.62 15.62 6.09
C SER A 166 11.53 14.84 6.84
N ALA A 167 11.90 14.16 7.98
CA ALA A 167 10.96 13.36 8.81
C ALA A 167 11.23 13.65 10.29
N ARG A 168 10.21 13.18 11.18
CA ARG A 168 10.38 13.22 12.65
C ARG A 168 10.23 14.65 13.17
N GLY A 169 9.71 15.46 12.42
CA GLY A 169 9.40 16.83 12.90
C GLY A 169 10.60 17.77 12.76
N ILE A 170 11.65 17.32 12.11
CA ILE A 170 12.88 18.13 12.04
C ILE A 170 12.68 19.23 10.98
N GLY A 171 12.90 20.52 11.46
CA GLY A 171 12.91 21.65 10.51
C GLY A 171 11.50 22.24 10.34
N ILE A 172 10.47 21.74 11.20
CA ILE A 172 9.09 22.26 11.07
C ILE A 172 8.93 23.46 12.02
N GLN A 173 8.32 24.44 11.41
CA GLN A 173 8.08 25.65 12.23
C GLN A 173 6.69 26.22 11.89
N VAL A 174 5.99 26.66 12.97
CA VAL A 174 4.74 27.41 12.71
C VAL A 174 5.04 28.91 12.79
N ILE A 175 4.49 29.60 11.73
CA ILE A 175 4.87 31.02 11.68
C ILE A 175 3.60 31.83 11.44
N HIS A 176 3.69 33.08 11.84
CA HIS A 176 2.51 33.96 11.61
C HIS A 176 2.96 35.32 11.08
N LYS A 177 4.34 35.53 10.98
CA LYS A 177 4.86 36.75 10.32
C LYS A 177 5.80 36.36 9.17
N TRP A 178 5.73 37.19 8.13
CA TRP A 178 6.53 36.89 6.91
C TRP A 178 8.03 36.91 7.25
N SER A 179 8.43 37.77 8.18
CA SER A 179 9.85 37.92 8.53
C SER A 179 10.43 36.61 9.10
N GLN A 180 9.54 35.70 9.54
CA GLN A 180 10.00 34.42 10.13
C GLN A 180 10.31 33.39 9.04
N MET A 181 10.13 33.73 7.74
CA MET A 181 10.40 32.78 6.64
C MET A 181 11.91 32.62 6.42
N PRO A 182 12.32 31.33 6.38
CA PRO A 182 13.76 31.14 6.17
C PRO A 182 14.19 31.57 4.75
N ARG A 183 15.47 32.23 4.67
CA ARG A 183 16.01 32.71 3.38
C ARG A 183 16.89 31.63 2.74
N LYS A 184 16.47 30.99 1.49
CA LYS A 184 17.43 30.24 0.63
C LYS A 184 17.29 28.74 0.86
N ARG A 185 15.98 28.21 0.98
CA ARG A 185 15.84 26.74 0.97
C ARG A 185 14.46 26.37 0.41
N PRO A 186 14.49 25.34 -0.46
CA PRO A 186 13.17 24.85 -0.85
C PRO A 186 12.31 24.48 0.37
N LEU A 187 11.11 25.09 0.34
CA LEU A 187 10.24 24.85 1.51
C LEU A 187 8.80 24.61 1.04
N LEU A 188 8.30 23.85 1.90
CA LEU A 188 6.84 23.73 1.77
C LEU A 188 6.16 24.60 2.83
N VAL A 189 5.28 25.61 2.29
CA VAL A 189 4.52 26.43 3.25
C VAL A 189 3.03 26.06 3.14
N GLN A 190 2.55 25.69 4.29
CA GLN A 190 1.18 25.15 4.29
C GLN A 190 0.35 25.87 5.35
N LYS A 191 -0.99 26.15 4.91
CA LYS A 191 -1.86 26.76 5.93
C LYS A 191 -1.96 25.84 7.16
N TYR A 192 -1.75 26.51 8.38
CA TYR A 192 -1.76 25.77 9.65
C TYR A 192 -3.20 25.46 10.05
N LEU A 193 -3.47 24.17 10.29
CA LEU A 193 -4.83 23.81 10.74
C LEU A 193 -4.99 24.11 12.24
N HIS A 194 -5.60 25.29 12.62
CA HIS A 194 -5.51 25.86 13.99
C HIS A 194 -6.69 25.37 14.85
N LYS A 195 -7.58 24.44 14.17
CA LYS A 195 -8.64 23.84 14.99
C LYS A 195 -8.71 22.33 14.71
N PRO A 196 -7.56 21.63 15.07
CA PRO A 196 -7.52 20.19 14.76
C PRO A 196 -8.57 19.41 15.57
N TYR A 197 -9.26 18.69 14.78
CA TYR A 197 -10.13 17.60 15.28
C TYR A 197 -9.30 16.45 15.87
N LEU A 198 -9.14 16.42 16.58
CA LEU A 198 -8.52 15.33 17.37
C LEU A 198 -9.16 13.98 16.99
N ILE A 199 -8.13 13.31 15.18
CA ILE A 199 -7.76 11.96 14.68
C ILE A 199 -8.53 11.66 13.39
N SER A 200 -7.80 10.45 11.90
CA SER A 200 -7.53 10.45 10.46
C SER A 200 -7.52 9.02 9.92
N GLY A 201 -7.17 8.54 7.45
CA GLY A 201 -6.55 7.67 6.41
C GLY A 201 -6.84 8.24 5.01
N ASN A 202 -6.48 6.00 1.95
CA ASN A 202 -6.59 5.55 0.56
C ASN A 202 -6.40 4.03 0.50
N LYS A 203 -6.31 2.15 -2.58
CA LYS A 203 -6.87 0.90 -1.99
C LYS A 203 -5.97 0.40 -0.85
N ILE A 204 -6.02 0.26 -0.83
CA ILE A 204 -5.61 0.75 0.50
C ILE A 204 -6.19 -0.22 1.54
N TYR A 205 -5.30 -1.35 1.44
CA TYR A 205 -5.70 -2.01 2.71
C TYR A 205 -5.32 -1.12 3.91
N ILE A 206 -6.37 -0.80 4.34
CA ILE A 206 -6.09 0.00 5.54
C ILE A 206 -6.16 -0.93 6.76
N PHE A 207 -5.01 -0.99 7.35
CA PHE A 207 -5.07 -1.77 8.60
C PHE A 207 -6.12 -1.17 9.56
N THR A 208 -7.00 -2.07 10.04
CA THR A 208 -8.20 -1.58 10.75
C THR A 208 -7.81 -0.95 12.10
N ASP A 209 -6.52 -1.13 12.44
CA ASP A 209 -6.04 -0.45 13.67
C ASP A 209 -4.81 0.40 13.36
N GLY A 210 -4.39 1.28 14.21
CA GLY A 210 -3.25 2.23 14.03
C GLY A 210 -2.95 2.94 15.35
N LEU A 211 -2.04 3.89 15.11
CA LEU A 211 -1.67 4.62 16.34
C LEU A 211 -2.22 6.06 16.27
N VAL A 212 -2.89 6.38 17.39
CA VAL A 212 -3.28 7.80 17.55
C VAL A 212 -2.29 8.49 18.49
N ARG A 213 -1.81 9.62 17.87
CA ARG A 213 -0.77 10.30 18.69
C ARG A 213 -1.32 11.65 19.19
N PHE A 214 -0.97 11.88 20.57
CA PHE A 214 -1.42 13.15 21.16
C PHE A 214 -0.19 13.99 21.57
N ALA A 215 -0.40 15.33 21.39
CA ALA A 215 0.65 16.20 21.95
C ALA A 215 0.66 16.10 23.49
N SER A 216 1.84 16.32 24.01
CA SER A 216 1.98 16.07 25.46
C SER A 216 1.60 17.33 26.25
N CYS A 217 1.38 18.51 25.48
CA CYS A 217 0.90 19.73 26.15
C CYS A 217 -0.49 20.08 25.60
N LYS A 218 -1.28 20.71 26.48
CA LYS A 218 -2.64 21.11 26.04
C LYS A 218 -2.55 22.22 24.97
N TYR A 219 -3.44 22.01 24.05
CA TYR A 219 -3.37 22.90 22.88
C TYR A 219 -3.90 24.31 23.23
N SER A 220 -3.19 25.38 22.71
CA SER A 220 -3.69 26.77 22.73
C SER A 220 -3.49 27.42 21.35
N SER A 221 -4.50 28.16 20.99
CA SER A 221 -4.40 28.81 19.66
C SER A 221 -3.66 30.15 19.77
N SER A 222 -3.24 30.48 20.88
CA SER A 222 -2.56 31.78 21.08
C SER A 222 -1.21 31.83 20.35
N MET A 223 -0.91 32.98 19.77
CA MET A 223 0.36 33.15 19.04
C MET A 223 1.55 33.08 20.01
N LYS A 224 1.28 33.17 21.25
CA LYS A 224 2.37 33.16 22.26
C LYS A 224 2.89 31.74 22.50
N THR A 225 2.07 30.85 22.02
CA THR A 225 2.46 29.47 22.39
C THR A 225 3.03 28.74 21.16
N LEU A 226 3.26 29.42 19.97
CA LEU A 226 3.60 28.76 18.70
C LEU A 226 5.00 28.15 18.76
N SER A 227 5.84 28.68 19.72
CA SER A 227 7.22 28.15 19.77
C SER A 227 7.26 26.82 20.54
N ASN A 228 6.18 26.56 21.29
CA ASN A 228 6.16 25.27 22.04
C ASN A 228 5.81 24.08 21.13
N LYS A 229 6.73 23.30 20.82
CA LYS A 229 6.56 22.23 19.81
C LYS A 229 5.78 21.05 20.41
N PHE A 230 5.88 20.89 21.79
CA PHE A 230 5.15 19.78 22.43
C PHE A 230 3.64 19.99 22.37
N MET A 231 3.24 21.25 21.96
CA MET A 231 1.79 21.57 21.85
C MET A 231 1.31 21.46 20.41
N HIS A 232 2.21 21.70 19.53
CA HIS A 232 1.68 21.94 18.18
C HIS A 232 2.15 20.84 17.23
N LEU A 233 2.99 19.91 17.78
CA LEU A 233 3.40 18.73 16.98
C LEU A 233 3.03 17.46 17.75
N THR A 234 2.63 16.48 16.92
CA THR A 234 2.16 15.26 17.63
C THR A 234 3.15 14.12 17.39
N ASN A 235 4.22 14.41 16.73
CA ASN A 235 5.20 13.33 16.48
C ASN A 235 5.71 12.73 17.79
N TYR A 236 5.80 11.38 17.75
CA TYR A 236 6.30 10.68 18.97
C TYR A 236 7.73 11.13 19.29
N SER A 237 8.60 11.29 18.27
CA SER A 237 10.03 11.65 18.49
C SER A 237 10.17 13.01 19.20
N VAL A 238 9.15 13.85 19.04
CA VAL A 238 9.22 15.18 19.69
C VAL A 238 8.62 15.07 21.10
N ASN A 239 7.54 14.39 21.27
CA ASN A 239 6.79 14.48 22.54
C ASN A 239 7.32 13.48 23.57
N LYS A 240 8.02 12.42 23.05
CA LYS A 240 8.61 11.50 24.06
C LYS A 240 9.68 12.20 24.90
N LYS A 241 10.16 13.33 24.41
CA LYS A 241 11.21 14.06 25.16
C LYS A 241 10.58 14.98 26.21
N ASN A 242 9.28 15.20 26.18
CA ASN A 242 8.63 16.05 27.20
C ASN A 242 8.41 15.26 28.50
N SER A 243 8.68 15.93 29.64
CA SER A 243 8.60 15.24 30.94
C SER A 243 7.14 14.87 31.27
N GLU A 244 6.19 15.47 30.59
CA GLU A 244 4.78 15.20 30.91
C GLU A 244 4.22 14.09 30.00
N TYR A 245 5.07 13.51 29.22
CA TYR A 245 4.58 12.45 28.32
C TYR A 245 4.23 11.20 29.14
N GLN A 246 3.03 10.69 28.84
CA GLN A 246 2.58 9.45 29.53
C GLN A 246 2.40 8.32 28.53
N SER A 247 3.07 7.12 28.91
CA SER A 247 2.98 5.97 27.96
C SER A 247 1.72 5.15 28.25
N ASN A 248 1.27 4.50 27.25
CA ASN A 248 0.12 3.59 27.35
C ASN A 248 0.54 2.18 26.93
N SER A 249 0.35 1.21 27.82
CA SER A 249 0.79 -0.15 27.46
C SER A 249 -0.41 -1.02 27.10
N ASP A 250 -1.65 -0.45 27.30
CA ASP A 250 -2.86 -1.25 27.04
C ASP A 250 -3.57 -0.75 25.76
N ASP A 251 -3.82 -1.74 24.79
CA ASP A 251 -4.37 -1.35 23.47
C ASP A 251 -5.86 -1.04 23.56
N LYS A 252 -6.44 -1.21 24.76
CA LYS A 252 -7.89 -0.92 24.90
C LYS A 252 -8.11 0.35 25.75
N ALA A 253 -7.01 0.73 26.28
CA ALA A 253 -7.17 1.88 27.20
C ALA A 253 -6.99 3.22 26.46
N CYS A 254 -7.83 4.20 26.82
CA CYS A 254 -7.66 5.59 26.29
C CYS A 254 -6.87 6.42 27.30
N GLN A 255 -5.64 6.03 27.56
CA GLN A 255 -4.80 6.79 28.52
C GLN A 255 -3.45 7.15 27.87
N GLY A 256 -2.93 8.17 28.44
CA GLY A 256 -1.58 8.57 27.97
C GLY A 256 -1.66 9.34 26.64
N HIS A 257 -0.49 9.32 25.92
CA HIS A 257 -0.42 10.23 24.75
C HIS A 257 -0.22 9.39 23.47
N LYS A 258 -0.58 8.14 23.63
CA LYS A 258 -0.60 7.24 22.47
C LYS A 258 -1.73 6.21 22.64
N TRP A 259 -2.70 6.25 21.69
CA TRP A 259 -3.82 5.28 21.74
C TRP A 259 -3.79 4.36 20.53
N ALA A 260 -4.41 3.21 20.80
CA ALA A 260 -4.81 2.44 19.60
C ALA A 260 -5.97 3.13 18.87
N LEU A 261 -5.97 3.00 17.57
CA LEU A 261 -7.05 3.64 16.78
C LEU A 261 -8.42 3.07 17.19
N LYS A 262 -8.44 1.84 17.47
CA LYS A 262 -9.73 1.25 17.88
C LYS A 262 -10.23 1.89 19.19
N ALA A 263 -9.28 2.12 20.02
CA ALA A 263 -9.68 2.82 21.27
C ALA A 263 -10.25 4.21 20.98
N LEU A 264 -9.67 4.89 20.02
CA LEU A 264 -10.25 6.20 19.65
C LEU A 264 -11.68 6.04 19.13
N TRP A 265 -11.91 5.03 18.27
CA TRP A 265 -13.28 4.89 17.74
C TRP A 265 -14.28 4.59 18.84
N GLN A 266 -13.83 3.76 19.78
CA GLN A 266 -14.74 3.48 20.91
C GLN A 266 -15.03 4.76 21.72
N TYR A 267 -13.97 5.52 21.93
CA TYR A 267 -14.15 6.78 22.66
C TYR A 267 -15.12 7.72 21.94
N LEU A 268 -14.97 7.92 20.67
CA LEU A 268 -15.85 8.86 19.94
C LEU A 268 -17.27 8.28 19.85
N GLY A 269 -17.30 6.95 19.66
CA GLY A 269 -18.64 6.31 19.62
C GLY A 269 -19.40 6.55 20.94
N SER A 270 -18.67 6.45 22.07
CA SER A 270 -19.31 6.67 23.38
C SER A 270 -19.78 8.13 23.54
N LYS A 271 -19.28 9.01 22.69
CA LYS A 271 -19.73 10.43 22.76
C LYS A 271 -20.82 10.70 21.72
N GLY A 272 -21.30 9.66 21.08
CA GLY A 272 -22.43 9.80 20.13
C GLY A 272 -21.96 10.19 18.73
N ILE A 273 -20.65 10.11 18.44
CA ILE A 273 -20.12 10.52 17.12
C ILE A 273 -20.15 9.30 16.19
N ASN A 274 -20.63 9.62 14.94
CA ASN A 274 -20.66 8.53 13.94
C ASN A 274 -19.25 8.25 13.38
N THR A 275 -18.61 7.27 13.87
CA THR A 275 -17.19 7.02 13.51
C THR A 275 -17.11 6.32 12.16
N THR A 276 -18.22 5.74 11.74
CA THR A 276 -18.22 5.06 10.43
C THR A 276 -18.09 6.08 9.29
N LEU A 277 -18.74 7.21 9.48
CA LEU A 277 -18.65 8.24 8.44
C LEU A 277 -17.24 8.83 8.35
N ILE A 278 -16.65 9.05 9.49
CA ILE A 278 -15.27 9.59 9.48
C ILE A 278 -14.32 8.58 8.81
N TRP A 279 -14.46 7.34 9.23
CA TRP A 279 -13.56 6.30 8.66
C TRP A 279 -13.75 6.19 7.14
N GLU A 280 -15.03 6.35 6.62
CA GLU A 280 -15.25 6.29 5.14
C GLU A 280 -14.58 7.48 4.44
N LYS A 281 -14.56 8.62 5.12
CA LYS A 281 -13.88 9.79 4.52
C LYS A 281 -12.36 9.58 4.48
N ILE A 282 -11.86 8.93 5.57
CA ILE A 282 -10.40 8.67 5.58
C ILE A 282 -10.05 7.66 4.47
N LYS A 283 -10.91 6.64 4.28
CA LYS A 283 -10.65 5.69 3.17
C LYS A 283 -10.68 6.42 1.82
N ASP A 284 -11.63 7.37 1.74
CA ASP A 284 -11.70 8.15 0.48
C ASP A 284 -10.41 8.94 0.25
N ILE A 285 -9.87 9.56 1.31
CA ILE A 285 -8.61 10.34 1.18
C ILE A 285 -7.47 9.41 0.74
N VAL A 286 -7.43 8.23 1.33
CA VAL A 286 -6.31 7.28 1.03
C VAL A 286 -6.40 6.85 -0.45
N ILE A 287 -7.60 6.53 -0.93
CA ILE A 287 -7.74 6.03 -2.32
C ILE A 287 -7.39 7.15 -3.29
N LYS A 288 -7.93 8.34 -3.05
CA LYS A 288 -7.68 9.46 -3.99
C LYS A 288 -6.21 9.89 -3.99
N THR A 289 -5.61 9.80 -2.80
CA THR A 289 -4.17 10.15 -2.74
C THR A 289 -3.33 9.15 -3.54
N ILE A 290 -3.65 7.87 -3.44
CA ILE A 290 -2.87 6.86 -4.19
C ILE A 290 -3.14 7.04 -5.69
N ILE A 291 -4.41 7.33 -6.09
CA ILE A 291 -4.75 7.49 -7.52
C ILE A 291 -4.01 8.71 -8.08
N ALA A 292 -3.85 9.75 -7.24
CA ALA A 292 -3.20 10.99 -7.73
C ALA A 292 -1.74 10.73 -8.11
N SER A 293 -1.15 9.70 -7.50
CA SER A 293 0.29 9.46 -7.77
C SER A 293 0.49 8.21 -8.63
N GLU A 294 -0.56 7.55 -8.88
CA GLU A 294 -0.49 6.22 -9.50
C GLU A 294 0.15 6.28 -10.90
N PRO A 295 -0.16 7.31 -11.78
CA PRO A 295 0.42 7.28 -13.13
C PRO A 295 1.95 7.32 -13.09
N TYR A 296 2.50 8.02 -12.12
CA TYR A 296 3.99 8.12 -12.05
C TYR A 296 4.59 6.81 -11.54
N VAL A 297 3.96 6.23 -10.55
CA VAL A 297 4.48 4.96 -10.00
C VAL A 297 4.30 3.84 -11.03
N ASN A 298 3.14 3.82 -11.61
CA ASN A 298 2.85 2.75 -12.59
C ASN A 298 3.83 2.79 -13.76
N SER A 299 4.09 4.01 -14.26
CA SER A 299 5.05 4.12 -15.38
C SER A 299 6.41 3.54 -15.01
N LEU A 300 6.87 3.83 -13.85
CA LEU A 300 8.21 3.34 -13.45
C LEU A 300 8.17 1.84 -13.12
N LEU A 301 7.08 1.45 -12.56
CA LEU A 301 6.93 0.00 -12.33
C LEU A 301 7.02 -0.78 -13.64
N LYS A 302 6.35 -0.34 -14.69
CA LYS A 302 6.37 -1.05 -16.00
C LYS A 302 7.78 -1.01 -16.62
N MET A 303 8.46 0.08 -16.25
CA MET A 303 9.78 0.25 -16.92
C MET A 303 10.87 -0.52 -16.15
N HIS A 304 10.67 -0.66 -14.82
CA HIS A 304 11.91 -1.05 -14.11
C HIS A 304 11.67 -2.33 -13.31
N VAL A 305 10.44 -2.81 -13.38
CA VAL A 305 10.20 -4.02 -12.57
C VAL A 305 9.74 -5.13 -13.52
N ARG A 306 10.37 -6.31 -13.29
CA ARG A 306 10.03 -7.42 -14.21
C ARG A 306 8.65 -7.99 -13.90
N THR A 307 8.45 -8.08 -12.56
CA THR A 307 7.10 -8.58 -12.17
C THR A 307 6.60 -7.78 -10.96
N PRO A 308 5.30 -7.35 -11.03
CA PRO A 308 4.76 -6.58 -9.90
C PRO A 308 4.69 -7.41 -8.61
N TYR A 309 4.76 -8.73 -8.78
CA TYR A 309 4.84 -9.64 -7.62
C TYR A 309 6.02 -9.27 -6.71
N SER A 310 7.02 -8.63 -7.19
CA SER A 310 8.27 -8.42 -6.47
C SER A 310 8.16 -7.21 -5.53
N CYS A 311 7.04 -6.56 -5.66
CA CYS A 311 7.01 -5.31 -4.86
C CYS A 311 5.75 -5.30 -3.99
N HIS A 312 5.96 -4.84 -2.78
CA HIS A 312 4.85 -4.44 -1.88
C HIS A 312 5.30 -3.27 -1.01
N GLU A 313 4.24 -2.51 -0.56
CA GLU A 313 4.63 -1.27 0.14
C GLU A 313 3.70 -1.04 1.33
N LEU A 314 4.37 -0.70 2.41
CA LEU A 314 3.60 -0.22 3.59
C LEU A 314 3.73 1.31 3.71
N PHE A 315 2.54 1.95 3.62
CA PHE A 315 2.57 3.42 3.78
C PHE A 315 2.07 3.80 5.18
N GLY A 316 2.62 4.83 5.75
CA GLY A 316 2.05 5.48 6.96
C GLY A 316 1.36 6.80 6.62
N PHE A 317 0.01 6.75 6.74
CA PHE A 317 -0.74 8.00 6.46
C PHE A 317 -0.93 8.78 7.77
N ASP A 318 -0.51 10.06 7.63
CA ASP A 318 -0.78 10.96 8.78
C ASP A 318 -2.01 11.83 8.49
N ILE A 319 -3.03 11.51 9.33
CA ILE A 319 -4.32 12.21 9.10
C ILE A 319 -4.68 12.99 10.37
N MET A 320 -5.17 14.22 10.06
CA MET A 320 -5.62 15.02 11.21
C MET A 320 -7.13 15.30 11.09
N LEU A 321 -7.83 15.22 12.25
CA LEU A 321 -9.26 15.62 12.25
C LEU A 321 -9.39 17.04 12.79
N ASP A 322 -10.22 17.83 12.01
CA ASP A 322 -10.42 19.18 12.57
C ASP A 322 -11.62 19.18 13.54
N GLU A 323 -11.98 20.33 14.16
CA GLU A 323 -12.99 20.40 15.24
C GLU A 323 -14.35 19.92 14.72
N LYS A 324 -14.50 19.94 13.39
CA LYS A 324 -15.77 19.42 12.83
C LYS A 324 -15.61 17.96 12.40
N LEU A 325 -14.54 17.33 12.77
CA LEU A 325 -14.24 15.90 12.52
C LEU A 325 -14.06 15.62 11.03
N LYS A 326 -13.71 16.71 10.26
CA LYS A 326 -13.28 16.50 8.88
C LYS A 326 -11.81 16.04 8.83
N PRO A 327 -11.55 14.94 8.12
CA PRO A 327 -10.18 14.43 8.04
C PRO A 327 -9.35 15.18 6.99
N TRP A 328 -8.05 15.49 7.43
CA TRP A 328 -7.09 16.17 6.53
C TRP A 328 -5.81 15.33 6.43
N ILE A 329 -5.44 15.12 5.15
CA ILE A 329 -4.13 14.42 5.02
C ILE A 329 -2.99 15.41 5.25
N LEU A 330 -2.01 14.90 6.11
CA LEU A 330 -0.84 15.79 6.38
C LEU A 330 0.39 15.32 5.59
N GLU A 331 0.57 14.03 5.59
CA GLU A 331 1.69 13.47 4.81
C GLU A 331 1.53 11.96 4.67
N VAL A 332 2.34 11.42 3.74
CA VAL A 332 2.40 9.94 3.59
C VAL A 332 3.86 9.51 3.73
N ASN A 333 4.03 8.55 4.73
CA ASN A 333 5.40 8.04 4.92
C ASN A 333 5.60 6.72 4.19
N ILE A 334 6.71 6.66 3.39
CA ILE A 334 6.96 5.41 2.62
C ILE A 334 7.87 4.50 3.44
N SER A 335 8.31 5.05 4.65
CA SER A 335 9.04 4.20 5.62
C SER A 335 8.55 4.55 7.04
N PRO A 336 7.30 4.15 7.30
CA PRO A 336 6.82 4.47 8.65
C PRO A 336 7.61 3.71 9.73
N SER A 337 7.74 4.36 10.95
CA SER A 337 8.53 3.70 12.01
C SER A 337 7.84 2.42 12.48
N LEU A 338 8.74 1.38 12.55
CA LEU A 338 8.21 0.11 13.07
C LEU A 338 8.92 -0.25 14.39
N HIS A 339 9.46 0.77 14.95
CA HIS A 339 10.04 0.51 16.29
C HIS A 339 8.94 0.09 17.28
N SER A 340 9.23 -1.01 18.02
CA SER A 340 8.19 -1.54 18.92
C SER A 340 8.72 -1.58 20.35
N ASN A 341 8.77 -0.40 21.02
CA ASN A 341 9.39 -0.33 22.37
C ASN A 341 8.33 -0.51 23.47
N THR A 342 7.04 -0.56 23.07
CA THR A 342 6.00 -0.77 24.11
C THR A 342 5.14 -1.98 23.74
N ALA A 343 4.49 -2.54 24.77
CA ALA A 343 3.60 -3.70 24.52
C ALA A 343 2.51 -3.36 23.50
N LEU A 344 2.05 -2.13 23.62
CA LEU A 344 1.03 -1.70 22.62
C LEU A 344 1.61 -1.73 21.19
N ASP A 345 2.87 -1.23 21.00
CA ASP A 345 3.49 -1.23 19.66
C ASP A 345 3.68 -2.66 19.15
N VAL A 346 4.06 -3.53 20.07
CA VAL A 346 4.36 -4.91 19.64
C VAL A 346 3.06 -5.60 19.22
N SER A 347 2.01 -5.32 19.96
CA SER A 347 0.75 -6.00 19.62
C SER A 347 0.18 -5.49 18.29
N ILE A 348 0.23 -4.19 18.05
CA ILE A 348 -0.39 -3.66 16.81
C ILE A 348 0.56 -3.89 15.63
N LYS A 349 1.83 -3.55 15.83
CA LYS A 349 2.76 -3.65 14.67
C LYS A 349 3.08 -5.12 14.35
N GLY A 350 3.15 -5.93 15.46
CA GLY A 350 3.38 -7.38 15.21
C GLY A 350 2.28 -7.98 14.32
N GLN A 351 1.01 -7.68 14.74
CA GLN A 351 -0.11 -8.19 13.94
C GLN A 351 -0.11 -7.58 12.53
N MET A 352 0.16 -6.34 12.44
CA MET A 352 0.17 -5.67 11.12
C MET A 352 1.22 -6.28 10.19
N ILE A 353 2.41 -6.46 10.74
CA ILE A 353 3.49 -6.96 9.85
C ILE A 353 3.18 -8.42 9.47
N ARG A 354 2.65 -9.16 10.48
CA ARG A 354 2.25 -10.54 10.12
C ARG A 354 1.24 -10.53 8.96
N ASP A 355 0.18 -9.78 9.06
CA ASP A 355 -0.87 -9.78 8.01
C ASP A 355 -0.35 -9.19 6.70
N LEU A 356 0.57 -8.14 6.81
CA LEU A 356 1.12 -7.55 5.57
C LEU A 356 1.95 -8.60 4.80
N LEU A 357 2.81 -9.35 5.53
CA LEU A 357 3.67 -10.32 4.81
C LEU A 357 2.83 -11.47 4.26
N ASN A 358 1.75 -11.87 5.05
CA ASN A 358 0.86 -12.91 4.49
C ASN A 358 0.10 -12.40 3.26
N LEU A 359 -0.26 -11.16 3.29
CA LEU A 359 -0.93 -10.56 2.12
C LEU A 359 0.02 -10.46 0.91
N ALA A 360 1.32 -10.22 1.23
CA ALA A 360 2.31 -10.10 0.12
C ALA A 360 2.47 -11.44 -0.61
N GLY A 361 2.10 -12.53 0.05
CA GLY A 361 1.94 -13.83 -0.62
C GLY A 361 3.29 -14.40 -1.08
N PHE A 362 4.25 -14.62 -0.10
CA PHE A 362 5.56 -15.20 -0.48
C PHE A 362 5.39 -16.67 -0.89
N ARG A 363 6.10 -16.96 -2.04
CA ARG A 363 6.00 -18.35 -2.55
C ARG A 363 7.39 -18.97 -2.59
N ILE A 364 7.33 -20.32 -2.43
CA ILE A 364 8.62 -21.03 -2.61
C ILE A 364 8.80 -21.32 -4.11
N PRO A 365 9.95 -20.88 -4.65
CA PRO A 365 10.15 -21.07 -6.09
C PRO A 365 10.19 -22.57 -6.47
N GLN A 366 9.55 -22.95 -7.60
CA GLN A 366 9.57 -24.34 -8.08
C GLN A 366 10.90 -24.65 -8.80
N ARG A 367 11.77 -25.67 -8.42
CA ARG A 367 13.08 -26.22 -8.79
C ARG A 367 13.45 -25.90 -10.24
N GLU A 368 12.60 -25.37 -11.15
CA GLU A 368 13.07 -25.06 -12.53
C GLU A 368 13.48 -23.58 -12.64
N HIS A 369 13.35 -22.76 -11.54
CA HIS A 369 13.71 -21.32 -11.52
C HIS A 369 14.92 -21.09 -10.61
N ALA A 370 15.44 -22.11 -9.89
CA ALA A 370 16.54 -21.95 -8.92
C ALA A 370 17.89 -22.20 -9.60
N VAL A 371 17.89 -22.43 -11.07
CA VAL A 371 19.24 -22.67 -11.64
C VAL A 371 19.45 -21.70 -12.81
N ALA A 372 19.02 -20.39 -12.79
CA ALA A 372 19.74 -19.68 -13.89
C ALA A 372 20.74 -18.69 -13.27
N PRO A 373 22.01 -19.05 -13.08
CA PRO A 373 23.03 -18.03 -12.77
C PRO A 373 23.23 -17.07 -13.95
N CYS A 374 22.88 -15.75 -13.81
CA CYS A 374 23.42 -14.56 -14.53
C CYS A 374 24.79 -14.87 -15.13
N SER A 375 24.86 -15.67 -16.23
CA SER A 375 26.14 -15.92 -16.94
C SER A 375 26.58 -14.67 -17.71
N SER A 376 27.52 -13.87 -17.18
CA SER A 376 28.69 -13.13 -17.70
C SER A 376 29.18 -13.71 -19.03
N ALA A 377 28.86 -12.98 -20.12
CA ALA A 377 29.47 -12.70 -21.42
C ALA A 377 30.86 -13.32 -21.54
N SER A 378 30.90 -14.53 -22.21
CA SER A 378 32.08 -14.74 -23.08
C SER A 378 31.72 -15.73 -24.20
N SER A 379 31.75 -15.30 -25.44
CA SER A 379 32.16 -15.52 -26.84
C SER A 379 32.28 -17.02 -27.15
N SER A 380 31.58 -17.54 -28.23
CA SER A 380 31.47 -18.10 -29.58
C SER A 380 31.72 -19.62 -29.54
N THR A 381 30.71 -20.40 -30.12
CA THR A 381 30.84 -21.32 -31.28
C THR A 381 29.48 -21.98 -31.56
N SER A 382 28.86 -21.60 -32.70
CA SER A 382 28.12 -22.18 -33.85
C SER A 382 27.87 -23.68 -33.65
N SER A 383 26.51 -23.95 -33.22
CA SER A 383 25.86 -25.20 -33.69
C SER A 383 24.35 -25.09 -33.52
N LEU A 384 23.62 -24.81 -34.65
CA LEU A 384 22.36 -25.26 -35.28
C LEU A 384 21.73 -26.43 -34.52
N CYS A 385 20.94 -25.95 -33.43
CA CYS A 385 19.75 -26.74 -32.99
C CYS A 385 18.89 -25.87 -32.08
N GLY A 386 17.86 -25.19 -32.72
CA GLY A 386 16.41 -25.08 -32.41
C GLY A 386 16.17 -24.39 -31.07
N GLY A 387 16.37 -23.05 -31.09
CA GLY A 387 15.72 -21.82 -30.58
C GLY A 387 14.69 -22.10 -29.48
N ASN A 388 15.10 -22.29 -28.22
CA ASN A 388 14.13 -21.82 -27.21
C ASN A 388 14.79 -20.84 -26.25
N ARG A 389 15.18 -19.68 -26.77
CA ARG A 389 15.36 -18.37 -26.11
C ARG A 389 14.09 -17.96 -25.34
N GLU A 390 13.94 -18.23 -23.93
CA GLU A 390 13.79 -17.25 -22.83
C GLU A 390 12.31 -17.12 -22.45
N ARG A 391 11.72 -17.91 -21.54
CA ARG A 391 10.30 -17.60 -21.21
C ARG A 391 10.24 -16.68 -19.99
N THR A 392 10.52 -15.38 -20.17
CA THR A 392 10.37 -13.95 -19.91
C THR A 392 8.88 -13.53 -19.90
N LYS A 393 8.04 -13.71 -18.89
CA LYS A 393 6.71 -13.09 -18.72
C LYS A 393 5.67 -13.76 -19.64
N PRO A 394 4.66 -14.52 -19.21
CA PRO A 394 3.89 -14.93 -20.40
C PRO A 394 3.35 -13.71 -21.16
N ASP A 395 4.12 -13.06 -22.06
CA ASP A 395 3.53 -12.08 -23.00
C ASP A 395 2.04 -12.40 -23.25
N LEU A 396 1.25 -11.39 -22.81
CA LEU A 396 -0.18 -11.54 -23.15
C LEU A 396 -0.36 -12.18 -24.53
N SER A 397 -1.28 -13.17 -24.52
CA SER A 397 -1.63 -13.71 -25.86
C SER A 397 -2.32 -12.66 -26.74
N ALA A 398 -2.24 -12.83 -28.08
CA ALA A 398 -2.85 -11.85 -29.03
C ALA A 398 -4.32 -11.60 -28.68
N ASP A 399 -5.03 -12.61 -28.29
CA ASP A 399 -6.47 -12.41 -27.98
C ASP A 399 -6.64 -11.61 -26.67
N GLU A 400 -5.77 -11.82 -25.67
CA GLU A 400 -5.86 -11.02 -24.43
C GLU A 400 -5.58 -9.53 -24.71
N LYS A 401 -4.63 -9.33 -25.70
CA LYS A 401 -4.37 -7.90 -26.07
C LYS A 401 -5.58 -7.30 -26.78
N VAL A 402 -6.24 -8.14 -27.56
CA VAL A 402 -7.42 -7.64 -28.27
C VAL A 402 -8.53 -7.31 -27.27
N LYS A 403 -8.76 -8.20 -26.32
CA LYS A 403 -9.83 -7.91 -25.34
C LYS A 403 -9.51 -6.63 -24.55
N ARG A 404 -8.22 -6.47 -24.15
CA ARG A 404 -7.87 -5.22 -23.44
C ARG A 404 -8.15 -3.98 -24.30
N ALA A 405 -7.68 -4.06 -25.48
CA ALA A 405 -7.85 -2.88 -26.36
C ALA A 405 -9.34 -2.59 -26.59
N PHE A 406 -10.13 -3.69 -26.67
CA PHE A 406 -11.59 -3.51 -26.95
C PHE A 406 -12.25 -2.70 -25.84
N TYR A 407 -11.91 -2.98 -24.59
CA TYR A 407 -12.59 -2.26 -23.50
C TYR A 407 -11.94 -0.89 -23.28
N LEU A 408 -10.69 -0.70 -23.70
CA LEU A 408 -10.03 0.60 -23.42
C LEU A 408 -10.31 1.59 -24.57
N ALA A 409 -10.76 1.11 -25.78
CA ALA A 409 -10.94 1.98 -26.96
C ALA A 409 -12.33 2.61 -26.94
N GLN A 410 -13.17 2.25 -25.94
CA GLN A 410 -14.56 2.73 -26.04
C GLN A 410 -14.68 4.13 -25.40
N ARG A 411 -15.30 5.14 -26.17
CA ARG A 411 -15.35 6.58 -25.79
C ARG A 411 -16.53 6.84 -24.86
N TYR A 412 -17.69 5.95 -25.02
CA TYR A 412 -18.86 6.09 -24.10
C TYR A 412 -19.19 4.72 -23.49
N VAL A 413 -18.89 4.64 -22.26
CA VAL A 413 -19.02 3.30 -21.63
C VAL A 413 -20.06 3.40 -20.51
N ASP A 414 -21.13 2.61 -20.72
CA ASP A 414 -22.04 2.53 -19.55
C ASP A 414 -21.79 1.22 -18.77
N GLN A 415 -22.35 1.20 -17.59
CA GLN A 415 -22.12 0.07 -16.65
C GLN A 415 -22.54 -1.26 -17.27
N GLU A 416 -23.53 -1.26 -18.04
CA GLU A 416 -23.95 -2.53 -18.69
C GLU A 416 -22.87 -3.06 -19.64
N PHE A 417 -22.27 -2.18 -20.38
CA PHE A 417 -21.19 -2.60 -21.29
C PHE A 417 -19.99 -3.13 -20.49
N LEU A 418 -19.59 -2.43 -19.42
CA LEU A 418 -18.38 -2.84 -18.66
C LEU A 418 -18.61 -4.20 -17.99
N SER A 419 -19.88 -4.46 -17.66
CA SER A 419 -20.15 -5.74 -16.98
C SER A 419 -19.91 -6.93 -17.90
N THR A 420 -19.90 -6.64 -19.19
CA THR A 420 -19.69 -7.76 -20.14
C THR A 420 -18.23 -8.24 -20.12
N VAL A 421 -17.40 -7.48 -19.46
CA VAL A 421 -15.98 -7.89 -19.39
C VAL A 421 -15.86 -9.24 -18.70
N LEU A 422 -16.94 -9.65 -17.98
CA LEU A 422 -16.86 -10.90 -17.21
C LEU A 422 -17.51 -12.04 -17.99
N ASP A 423 -18.07 -11.72 -19.14
CA ASP A 423 -18.74 -12.76 -19.94
C ASP A 423 -17.75 -13.81 -20.45
N ILE A 424 -16.59 -13.25 -20.91
CA ILE A 424 -15.56 -14.21 -21.35
C ILE A 424 -14.29 -13.95 -20.54
N LEU A 425 -13.95 -14.97 -19.75
CA LEU A 425 -12.72 -14.78 -18.94
C LEU A 425 -11.53 -15.47 -19.61
N THR A 426 -10.53 -14.59 -19.89
CA THR A 426 -9.29 -15.13 -20.49
C THR A 426 -8.38 -15.71 -19.39
N PRO A 427 -7.36 -16.42 -19.77
CA PRO A 427 -6.43 -16.96 -18.76
C PRO A 427 -5.88 -15.86 -17.85
N GLU A 428 -5.55 -14.64 -18.39
CA GLU A 428 -5.05 -13.56 -17.50
C GLU A 428 -6.14 -13.11 -16.52
N ASP A 429 -7.35 -13.05 -17.04
CA ASP A 429 -8.43 -12.60 -16.13
C ASP A 429 -8.60 -13.57 -14.95
N VAL A 430 -8.59 -14.89 -15.32
CA VAL A 430 -8.80 -15.89 -14.25
C VAL A 430 -7.63 -15.82 -13.25
N ARG A 431 -6.34 -15.55 -13.76
CA ARG A 431 -5.20 -15.46 -12.83
C ARG A 431 -5.37 -14.26 -11.89
N VAL A 432 -5.78 -13.14 -12.46
CA VAL A 432 -5.85 -11.90 -11.65
C VAL A 432 -7.02 -12.02 -10.66
N LEU A 433 -8.18 -12.58 -11.12
CA LEU A 433 -9.34 -12.65 -10.22
C LEU A 433 -9.09 -13.70 -9.13
N ALA A 434 -8.50 -14.89 -9.54
CA ALA A 434 -8.16 -15.89 -8.50
C ALA A 434 -7.20 -15.33 -7.46
N GLU A 435 -6.12 -14.65 -7.96
CA GLU A 435 -5.17 -14.04 -6.99
C GLU A 435 -5.87 -13.00 -6.10
N SER A 436 -6.73 -12.21 -6.68
CA SER A 436 -7.45 -11.19 -5.87
C SER A 436 -8.27 -11.87 -4.75
N GLU A 437 -8.97 -13.02 -5.05
CA GLU A 437 -9.75 -13.70 -4.00
C GLU A 437 -8.85 -14.39 -2.98
N ASP A 438 -7.71 -14.93 -3.46
CA ASP A 438 -6.75 -15.48 -2.48
C ASP A 438 -6.26 -14.38 -1.52
N GLU A 439 -5.98 -13.15 -2.11
CA GLU A 439 -5.53 -12.04 -1.24
C GLU A 439 -6.60 -11.70 -0.20
N MET A 440 -7.83 -11.73 -0.63
CA MET A 440 -8.92 -11.44 0.33
C MET A 440 -8.97 -12.49 1.43
N ASN A 441 -8.68 -13.71 1.08
CA ASN A 441 -8.73 -14.80 2.06
C ASN A 441 -7.58 -14.71 3.06
N ARG A 442 -6.52 -13.92 2.70
CA ARG A 442 -5.38 -13.92 3.63
C ARG A 442 -5.18 -12.51 4.19
N LYS A 443 -6.02 -11.63 4.08
CA LYS A 443 -5.84 -10.18 4.36
C LYS A 443 -5.78 -9.95 5.86
N GLY A 444 -6.14 -10.93 6.63
CA GLY A 444 -6.10 -10.69 8.10
C GLY A 444 -6.93 -9.46 8.49
N GLU A 445 -6.27 -8.55 9.24
CA GLU A 445 -7.05 -7.40 9.75
C GLU A 445 -7.00 -6.22 8.78
N PHE A 446 -6.45 -6.49 7.63
CA PHE A 446 -6.51 -5.42 6.61
C PHE A 446 -7.89 -5.45 5.94
N GLU A 447 -8.26 -4.27 5.60
CA GLU A 447 -9.48 -4.15 4.77
C GLU A 447 -9.12 -3.62 3.37
N ARG A 448 -9.69 -4.37 2.41
CA ARG A 448 -9.46 -3.87 1.03
C ARG A 448 -10.42 -2.71 0.73
N VAL A 449 -9.81 -1.53 0.41
CA VAL A 449 -10.69 -0.34 0.21
C VAL A 449 -10.78 -0.02 -1.29
N PHE A 450 -9.92 -0.67 -2.10
CA PHE A 450 -9.97 -0.52 -3.56
C PHE A 450 -9.24 -1.70 -4.20
N PRO A 451 -9.84 -2.31 -5.17
CA PRO A 451 -11.24 -2.15 -5.61
C PRO A 451 -12.21 -2.80 -4.63
N SER A 452 -13.39 -2.07 -4.43
CA SER A 452 -14.49 -2.62 -3.61
C SER A 452 -15.85 -2.33 -4.26
N ALA A 453 -16.90 -2.84 -3.63
CA ALA A 453 -18.24 -2.66 -4.23
C ALA A 453 -18.61 -1.18 -4.33
N SER A 454 -17.89 -0.37 -3.60
CA SER A 454 -18.24 1.07 -3.63
C SER A 454 -17.16 1.89 -4.34
N SER A 455 -16.26 1.24 -5.06
CA SER A 455 -15.07 2.00 -5.49
C SER A 455 -15.21 2.41 -6.96
N SER A 456 -16.39 2.06 -7.62
CA SER A 456 -16.52 2.40 -9.06
C SER A 456 -16.44 3.91 -9.27
N ARG A 457 -16.86 4.62 -8.31
CA ARG A 457 -16.87 6.10 -8.46
C ARG A 457 -15.46 6.66 -8.57
N TYR A 458 -14.42 5.92 -8.20
CA TYR A 458 -13.05 6.47 -8.23
C TYR A 458 -12.40 6.28 -9.60
N LEU A 459 -13.07 5.44 -10.41
CA LEU A 459 -12.46 5.15 -11.73
C LEU A 459 -12.37 6.42 -12.57
N ARG A 460 -13.13 7.36 -12.31
CA ARG A 460 -13.11 8.61 -13.09
C ARG A 460 -11.89 9.46 -12.77
N PHE A 461 -11.24 9.13 -11.66
CA PHE A 461 -10.08 9.98 -11.30
C PHE A 461 -8.79 9.44 -11.92
N PHE A 462 -8.85 8.28 -12.55
CA PHE A 462 -7.62 7.77 -13.22
C PHE A 462 -7.37 8.55 -14.52
N GLU A 463 -6.05 8.87 -14.72
CA GLU A 463 -5.69 9.61 -15.96
C GLU A 463 -6.08 8.82 -17.21
N CYS A 464 -5.82 7.52 -17.09
CA CYS A 464 -6.27 6.64 -18.18
C CYS A 464 -6.89 5.37 -17.60
N PRO A 465 -8.04 4.89 -18.33
CA PRO A 465 -8.64 3.64 -17.84
C PRO A 465 -7.66 2.46 -17.98
N ARG A 466 -7.80 1.60 -16.95
CA ARG A 466 -6.96 0.38 -16.99
C ARG A 466 -7.86 -0.86 -17.02
N TYR A 467 -7.39 -1.70 -17.90
CA TYR A 467 -8.29 -2.86 -18.16
C TYR A 467 -8.48 -3.67 -16.87
N LEU A 468 -7.37 -3.97 -16.16
CA LEU A 468 -7.53 -4.86 -14.99
C LEU A 468 -8.28 -4.16 -13.87
N THR A 469 -8.19 -2.83 -13.85
CA THR A 469 -9.04 -2.12 -12.87
C THR A 469 -10.53 -2.28 -13.21
N ILE A 470 -10.87 -2.21 -14.45
CA ILE A 470 -12.27 -2.41 -14.87
C ILE A 470 -12.71 -3.84 -14.51
N LEU A 471 -11.80 -4.79 -14.83
CA LEU A 471 -12.14 -6.20 -14.56
C LEU A 471 -12.42 -6.41 -13.06
N LEU A 472 -11.55 -5.93 -12.23
CA LEU A 472 -11.72 -6.18 -10.78
C LEU A 472 -12.93 -5.40 -10.25
N ASP A 473 -13.11 -4.18 -10.77
CA ASP A 473 -14.30 -3.41 -10.34
C ASP A 473 -15.60 -4.16 -10.67
N GLN A 474 -15.65 -4.71 -11.93
CA GLN A 474 -16.91 -5.40 -12.30
C GLN A 474 -17.04 -6.70 -11.52
N TRP A 475 -15.89 -7.29 -11.19
CA TRP A 475 -15.97 -8.51 -10.36
C TRP A 475 -16.56 -8.17 -8.99
N GLU A 476 -16.14 -7.02 -8.40
CA GLU A 476 -16.68 -6.63 -7.08
C GLU A 476 -18.15 -6.25 -7.18
N GLN A 477 -18.57 -5.66 -8.28
CA GLN A 477 -19.99 -5.28 -8.43
C GLN A 477 -20.88 -6.52 -8.53
N ARG A 478 -20.30 -7.58 -9.08
CA ARG A 478 -21.17 -8.75 -9.34
C ARG A 478 -21.14 -9.69 -8.13
N TYR A 479 -19.96 -9.84 -7.43
CA TYR A 479 -19.90 -11.02 -6.56
C TYR A 479 -19.62 -10.58 -5.12
N TRP A 480 -19.61 -9.22 -4.84
CA TRP A 480 -19.20 -8.82 -3.47
C TRP A 480 -20.21 -9.35 -2.44
N ASN A 481 -21.57 -9.41 -2.76
CA ASN A 481 -22.59 -9.84 -1.77
C ASN A 481 -22.79 -11.36 -1.82
N ASN A 482 -22.14 -12.03 -2.81
CA ASN A 482 -22.15 -13.51 -2.86
C ASN A 482 -20.81 -14.03 -3.41
N ARG A 483 -19.83 -13.99 -2.51
CA ARG A 483 -18.46 -14.29 -2.99
C ARG A 483 -18.30 -15.78 -3.26
N THR A 484 -19.15 -16.60 -2.56
CA THR A 484 -19.05 -18.06 -2.74
C THR A 484 -19.31 -18.44 -4.20
N LYS A 485 -20.25 -17.74 -4.82
CA LYS A 485 -20.54 -18.02 -6.25
C LYS A 485 -19.33 -17.69 -7.14
N GLY A 486 -18.72 -16.50 -6.94
CA GLY A 486 -17.52 -16.13 -7.72
C GLY A 486 -16.37 -17.12 -7.53
N ILE A 487 -16.19 -17.52 -6.25
CA ILE A 487 -15.07 -18.43 -5.95
C ILE A 487 -15.33 -19.79 -6.61
N SER A 488 -16.56 -20.25 -6.55
CA SER A 488 -16.89 -21.54 -7.20
C SER A 488 -16.65 -21.48 -8.72
N LEU A 489 -17.04 -20.37 -9.32
CA LEU A 489 -16.77 -20.21 -10.76
C LEU A 489 -15.27 -20.27 -11.05
N LEU A 490 -14.49 -19.53 -10.32
CA LEU A 490 -13.04 -19.49 -10.60
C LEU A 490 -12.40 -20.85 -10.27
N ARG A 491 -12.93 -21.48 -9.24
CA ARG A 491 -12.36 -22.81 -8.91
C ARG A 491 -12.55 -23.79 -10.08
N THR A 492 -13.80 -23.78 -10.64
CA THR A 492 -14.06 -24.67 -11.79
C THR A 492 -13.11 -24.35 -12.96
N LEU A 493 -12.93 -23.06 -13.18
CA LEU A 493 -12.03 -22.70 -14.30
C LEU A 493 -10.59 -23.11 -14.00
N CYS A 494 -10.18 -22.96 -12.81
CA CYS A 494 -8.79 -23.31 -12.47
C CYS A 494 -8.61 -24.83 -12.49
N GLN A 495 -9.65 -25.57 -12.12
CA GLN A 495 -9.56 -27.04 -12.21
C GLN A 495 -9.35 -27.48 -13.67
N LYS A 496 -9.88 -26.65 -14.53
CA LYS A 496 -9.68 -26.99 -15.96
C LYS A 496 -8.35 -26.44 -16.48
N GLY A 497 -7.66 -25.68 -15.66
CA GLY A 497 -6.30 -25.21 -16.03
C GLY A 497 -6.37 -23.96 -16.92
N VAL A 498 -7.47 -23.21 -16.97
CA VAL A 498 -7.61 -22.04 -17.88
C VAL A 498 -6.53 -21.00 -17.54
N HIS A 499 -6.22 -20.77 -16.27
CA HIS A 499 -5.24 -19.73 -15.87
C HIS A 499 -3.82 -20.12 -16.31
N LEU A 500 -3.61 -21.40 -16.63
CA LEU A 500 -2.26 -21.84 -17.08
C LEU A 500 -2.15 -21.73 -18.61
N GLY A 501 -3.21 -21.21 -19.22
CA GLY A 501 -3.31 -21.20 -20.70
C GLY A 501 -4.41 -22.17 -21.18
N THR A 502 -5.11 -21.72 -22.33
CA THR A 502 -6.23 -22.62 -22.73
C THR A 502 -6.35 -22.61 -24.26
N SER A 503 -6.74 -23.88 -24.87
CA SER A 503 -7.12 -23.93 -26.31
C SER A 503 -8.65 -23.96 -26.45
N ASP A 504 -9.30 -23.84 -25.29
CA ASP A 504 -10.77 -23.79 -25.32
C ASP A 504 -11.28 -22.46 -25.93
N PRO A 505 -11.98 -22.62 -27.01
CA PRO A 505 -12.41 -21.42 -27.74
C PRO A 505 -13.34 -20.53 -26.89
N ALA A 506 -13.92 -21.07 -25.81
CA ALA A 506 -14.82 -20.28 -24.93
C ALA A 506 -14.04 -19.21 -24.16
N HIS A 507 -12.73 -19.37 -24.14
CA HIS A 507 -11.94 -18.41 -23.35
C HIS A 507 -10.90 -17.71 -24.22
N ILE A 508 -11.21 -17.85 -25.57
CA ILE A 508 -10.36 -17.13 -26.55
C ILE A 508 -11.26 -16.12 -27.28
N VAL A 509 -10.64 -14.81 -27.22
CA VAL A 509 -11.56 -13.75 -27.71
C VAL A 509 -11.15 -13.35 -29.13
N ARG A 510 -12.27 -13.05 -29.99
CA ARG A 510 -12.08 -12.36 -31.29
C ARG A 510 -12.98 -11.11 -31.34
N ASN A 511 -12.40 -10.05 -31.93
CA ASN A 511 -13.18 -8.79 -32.02
C ASN A 511 -13.99 -8.76 -33.31
N CYS A 512 -15.36 -8.72 -33.22
CA CYS A 512 -16.22 -8.64 -34.43
C CYS A 512 -16.95 -7.30 -34.46
N GLY A 513 -16.20 -6.17 -34.28
CA GLY A 513 -16.82 -4.82 -34.41
C GLY A 513 -17.21 -4.28 -33.03
N ASN A 514 -18.73 -4.51 -32.61
CA ASN A 514 -19.26 -3.83 -31.40
C ASN A 514 -19.37 -4.83 -30.23
N LYS A 515 -18.88 -6.16 -30.44
CA LYS A 515 -18.94 -7.14 -29.33
C LYS A 515 -17.77 -8.12 -29.45
N LEU A 516 -17.46 -8.58 -28.20
CA LEU A 516 -16.42 -9.65 -28.23
C LEU A 516 -17.10 -11.02 -28.25
N HIS A 517 -16.61 -11.89 -29.17
CA HIS A 517 -17.16 -13.25 -29.24
C HIS A 517 -16.06 -14.27 -28.92
N CYS A 518 -16.60 -15.39 -28.40
CA CYS A 518 -15.63 -16.50 -28.30
C CYS A 518 -15.34 -17.07 -29.69
N LEU A 519 -14.10 -17.54 -29.95
CA LEU A 519 -13.58 -18.02 -31.25
C LEU A 519 -14.52 -19.08 -31.85
N ASN A 520 -15.67 -19.57 -31.35
CA ASN A 520 -16.54 -20.55 -32.04
C ASN A 520 -17.99 -20.09 -31.99
N LYS A 521 -18.31 -18.73 -31.55
CA LYS A 521 -19.67 -18.19 -31.71
C LYS A 521 -19.65 -16.94 -32.61
#